data_AF-A0A2C9KTY0-F1
#
_entry.id   AF-A0A2C9KTY0-F1
#
_cell.length_a   1.000
_cell.length_b   1.000
_cell.length_c   1.000
_cell.angle_alpha   90.00
_cell.angle_beta   90.00
_cell.angle_gamma   90.00
#
_symmetry.space_group_name_H-M   'P 1'
#
loop_
_entity.id
_entity.type
_entity.pdbx_description
1 polymer ?
#
loop_
_entity_poly.entity_id
_entity_poly.type
_entity_poly.pdbx_seq_one_letter_code
_entity_poly.pdbx_strand_id
1 'polypeptide(L)'
;MIEAQKLPDYDWRPVARGVTGMSHKVTGLEPRQDYNFRLRGETPVGVTQPSLPTSLYRRPLVSGVPIANMSVDRDSTQPYAAQLRWSPAFIQPYKTTRDLKYQIE
;
A
#
# COMPACT_ATOMS: atom_id res chain seq x y z
N MET A 1 -22.72 -4.67 -5.98
CA MET A 1 -21.97 -3.58 -5.32
C MET A 1 -20.51 -3.89 -5.05
N ILE A 2 -19.73 -2.82 -4.91
CA ILE A 2 -18.35 -2.79 -4.43
C ILE A 2 -18.36 -2.09 -3.07
N GLU A 3 -17.73 -2.70 -2.08
CA GLU A 3 -17.52 -2.11 -0.76
C GLU A 3 -16.04 -1.83 -0.55
N ALA A 4 -15.73 -0.77 0.18
CA ALA A 4 -14.40 -0.42 0.61
C ALA A 4 -14.33 -0.31 2.13
N GLN A 5 -13.24 -0.79 2.70
CA GLN A 5 -12.85 -0.63 4.09
C GLN A 5 -11.65 0.31 4.14
N LYS A 6 -11.78 1.41 4.88
CA LYS A 6 -10.72 2.38 5.10
C LYS A 6 -9.81 1.85 6.22
N LEU A 7 -8.54 1.60 5.97
CA LEU A 7 -7.65 1.04 7.00
C LEU A 7 -7.10 2.14 7.93
N PRO A 8 -6.99 1.91 9.25
CA PRO A 8 -7.14 0.63 9.97
C PRO A 8 -8.58 0.34 10.45
N ASP A 9 -9.56 1.12 10.02
CA ASP A 9 -10.95 0.91 10.45
C ASP A 9 -11.50 -0.44 9.95
N TYR A 10 -12.50 -0.94 10.67
CA TYR A 10 -13.13 -2.23 10.36
C TYR A 10 -14.43 -2.09 9.58
N ASP A 11 -14.87 -0.87 9.31
CA ASP A 11 -16.17 -0.58 8.70
C ASP A 11 -16.12 -0.71 7.17
N TRP A 12 -17.03 -1.50 6.62
CA TRP A 12 -17.16 -1.73 5.18
C TRP A 12 -18.28 -0.85 4.64
N ARG A 13 -17.95 0.03 3.70
CA ARG A 13 -18.90 0.98 3.13
C ARG A 13 -19.08 0.78 1.63
N PRO A 14 -20.31 0.87 1.09
CA PRO A 14 -20.53 0.76 -0.34
C PRO A 14 -19.91 1.96 -1.05
N VAL A 15 -19.03 1.71 -2.02
CA VAL A 15 -18.39 2.74 -2.87
C VAL A 15 -18.92 2.73 -4.30
N ALA A 16 -19.53 1.63 -4.74
CA ALA A 16 -20.24 1.56 -6.01
C ALA A 16 -21.39 0.54 -5.95
N ARG A 17 -22.50 0.83 -6.62
CA ARG A 17 -23.67 -0.06 -6.75
C ARG A 17 -24.06 -0.21 -8.22
N GLY A 18 -24.82 -1.26 -8.54
CA GLY A 18 -25.29 -1.48 -9.92
C GLY A 18 -24.17 -1.79 -10.92
N VAL A 19 -23.05 -2.34 -10.45
CA VAL A 19 -21.93 -2.75 -11.32
C VAL A 19 -22.33 -4.03 -12.06
N THR A 20 -22.55 -3.92 -13.37
CA THR A 20 -22.98 -5.03 -14.24
C THR A 20 -21.82 -5.66 -15.01
N GLY A 21 -20.69 -4.97 -15.13
CA GLY A 21 -19.49 -5.45 -15.81
C GLY A 21 -18.51 -6.18 -14.89
N MET A 22 -17.52 -6.85 -15.49
CA MET A 22 -16.41 -7.51 -14.78
C MET A 22 -15.30 -6.52 -14.37
N SER A 23 -15.39 -5.25 -14.80
CA SER A 23 -14.45 -4.19 -14.43
C SER A 23 -15.22 -2.93 -14.04
N HIS A 24 -14.68 -2.21 -13.05
CA HIS A 24 -15.24 -0.95 -12.60
C HIS A 24 -14.13 -0.06 -12.03
N LYS A 25 -14.16 1.23 -12.38
CA LYS A 25 -13.20 2.21 -11.87
C LYS A 25 -13.80 2.94 -10.67
N VAL A 26 -13.30 2.61 -9.48
CA VAL A 26 -13.65 3.34 -8.26
C VAL A 26 -12.96 4.70 -8.26
N THR A 27 -13.70 5.76 -7.93
CA THR A 27 -13.21 7.15 -7.90
C THR A 27 -13.56 7.82 -6.57
N GLY A 28 -12.99 9.00 -6.30
CA GLY A 28 -13.28 9.75 -5.05
C GLY A 28 -12.67 9.15 -3.79
N LEU A 29 -11.66 8.28 -3.92
CA LEU A 29 -10.91 7.76 -2.78
C LEU A 29 -10.06 8.86 -2.15
N GLU A 30 -9.91 8.81 -0.83
CA GLU A 30 -9.08 9.80 -0.14
C GLU A 30 -7.60 9.60 -0.47
N PRO A 31 -6.86 10.70 -0.73
CA PRO A 31 -5.42 10.60 -0.91
C PRO A 31 -4.75 10.18 0.39
N ARG A 32 -3.63 9.45 0.26
CA ARG A 32 -2.85 8.92 1.39
C ARG A 32 -3.62 7.97 2.32
N GLN A 33 -4.63 7.31 1.81
CA GLN A 33 -5.43 6.34 2.54
C GLN A 33 -5.29 4.94 1.94
N ASP A 34 -5.09 3.94 2.80
CA ASP A 34 -5.05 2.53 2.43
C ASP A 34 -6.47 1.95 2.51
N TYR A 35 -6.83 1.08 1.56
CA TYR A 35 -8.18 0.52 1.45
C TYR A 35 -8.14 -0.99 1.23
N ASN A 36 -9.13 -1.71 1.76
CA ASN A 36 -9.50 -3.02 1.24
C ASN A 36 -10.79 -2.90 0.44
N PHE A 37 -10.87 -3.59 -0.69
CA PHE A 37 -12.06 -3.65 -1.54
C PHE A 37 -12.62 -5.07 -1.56
N ARG A 38 -13.94 -5.20 -1.55
CA ARG A 38 -14.61 -6.50 -1.76
C ARG A 38 -15.86 -6.32 -2.60
N LEU A 39 -16.30 -7.40 -3.22
CA LEU A 39 -17.48 -7.43 -4.09
C LEU A 39 -18.62 -8.14 -3.38
N ARG A 40 -19.84 -7.63 -3.57
CA ARG A 40 -21.08 -8.32 -3.19
C ARG A 40 -22.06 -8.22 -4.35
N GLY A 41 -22.57 -9.36 -4.82
CA GLY A 41 -23.64 -9.39 -5.81
C GLY A 41 -24.92 -8.84 -5.18
N GLU A 42 -25.59 -7.93 -5.89
CA GLU A 42 -26.92 -7.44 -5.51
C GLU A 42 -27.93 -8.14 -6.41
N THR A 43 -28.85 -8.89 -5.82
CA THR A 43 -29.97 -9.53 -6.50
C THR A 43 -31.28 -8.99 -5.91
N PRO A 44 -32.43 -9.14 -6.58
CA PRO A 44 -33.73 -8.71 -6.04
C PRO A 44 -34.07 -9.33 -4.67
N VAL A 45 -33.49 -10.48 -4.36
CA VAL A 45 -33.72 -11.23 -3.10
C VAL A 45 -32.78 -10.77 -1.98
N GLY A 46 -31.66 -10.10 -2.32
CA GLY A 46 -30.72 -9.59 -1.33
C GLY A 46 -29.28 -9.47 -1.85
N VAL A 47 -28.33 -9.54 -0.92
CA VAL A 47 -26.90 -9.43 -1.22
C VAL A 47 -26.18 -10.74 -0.98
N THR A 48 -25.30 -11.12 -1.91
CA THR A 48 -24.52 -12.36 -1.81
C THR A 48 -23.47 -12.27 -0.69
N GLN A 49 -22.84 -13.41 -0.42
CA GLN A 49 -21.61 -13.46 0.37
C GLN A 49 -20.55 -12.54 -0.26
N PRO A 50 -19.76 -11.81 0.55
CA PRO A 50 -18.64 -11.03 0.05
C PRO A 50 -17.56 -11.90 -0.60
N SER A 51 -16.92 -11.34 -1.63
CA SER A 51 -15.67 -11.88 -2.18
C SER A 51 -14.52 -11.77 -1.18
N LEU A 52 -13.41 -12.43 -1.50
CA LEU A 52 -12.14 -12.15 -0.83
C LEU A 52 -11.78 -10.66 -0.96
N PRO A 53 -11.27 -10.04 0.11
CA PRO A 53 -10.85 -8.64 0.08
C PRO A 53 -9.57 -8.49 -0.73
N THR A 54 -9.50 -7.43 -1.52
CA THR A 54 -8.33 -7.00 -2.28
C THR A 54 -7.79 -5.71 -1.68
N SER A 55 -6.54 -5.72 -1.24
CA SER A 55 -5.91 -4.55 -0.62
C SER A 55 -5.33 -3.59 -1.66
N LEU A 56 -5.64 -2.31 -1.51
CA LEU A 56 -5.01 -1.20 -2.22
C LEU A 56 -4.20 -0.39 -1.20
N TYR A 57 -2.89 -0.51 -1.29
CA TYR A 57 -1.96 0.26 -0.49
C TYR A 57 -1.59 1.56 -1.20
N ARG A 58 -1.36 2.61 -0.41
CA ARG A 58 -0.67 3.80 -0.85
C ARG A 58 0.61 3.41 -1.57
N ARG A 59 0.85 4.08 -2.69
CA ARG A 59 2.17 4.08 -3.30
C ARG A 59 3.07 5.01 -2.49
N PRO A 60 4.30 4.60 -2.16
CA PRO A 60 5.30 5.52 -1.63
C PRO A 60 5.45 6.72 -2.56
N LEU A 61 5.53 7.93 -2.00
CA LEU A 61 5.70 9.17 -2.76
C LEU A 61 6.97 9.14 -3.64
N VAL A 62 7.95 8.32 -3.25
CA VAL A 62 9.16 8.08 -4.00
C VAL A 62 9.19 6.59 -4.35
N SER A 63 9.13 6.25 -5.64
CA SER A 63 9.44 4.91 -6.14
C SER A 63 10.96 4.70 -6.15
N GLY A 64 11.57 4.80 -4.97
CA GLY A 64 12.94 4.40 -4.73
C GLY A 64 12.86 3.32 -3.70
N VAL A 65 13.41 2.15 -4.00
CA VAL A 65 13.71 1.14 -2.98
C VAL A 65 14.23 1.90 -1.76
N PRO A 66 13.64 1.71 -0.58
CA PRO A 66 14.23 2.31 0.59
C PRO A 66 15.56 1.59 0.79
N ILE A 67 16.62 2.19 0.28
CA ILE A 67 17.99 1.83 0.62
C ILE A 67 18.14 2.33 2.06
N ALA A 68 17.57 1.59 3.00
CA ALA A 68 17.87 1.82 4.40
C ALA A 68 19.24 1.19 4.66
N ASN A 69 20.13 2.05 5.16
CA ASN A 69 21.41 1.66 5.73
C ASN A 69 22.39 1.11 4.68
N MET A 70 22.71 1.92 3.66
CA MET A 70 23.92 1.67 2.88
C MET A 70 25.12 1.89 3.81
N SER A 71 25.77 0.81 4.25
CA SER A 71 27.04 0.89 4.94
C SER A 71 28.17 0.60 3.97
N VAL A 72 29.14 1.50 3.92
CA VAL A 72 30.41 1.26 3.28
C VAL A 72 31.24 0.47 4.28
N ASP A 73 31.45 -0.80 4.00
CA ASP A 73 32.33 -1.65 4.79
C ASP A 73 33.77 -1.24 4.49
N ARG A 74 34.40 -0.57 5.46
CA ARG A 74 35.80 -0.13 5.37
C ARG A 74 36.72 -1.27 5.82
N ASP A 75 36.52 -2.47 5.31
CA ASP A 75 37.42 -3.57 5.64
C ASP A 75 38.71 -3.46 4.82
N SER A 76 39.82 -3.35 5.54
CA SER A 76 41.09 -2.75 5.13
C SER A 76 42.00 -3.70 4.30
N THR A 77 41.44 -4.67 3.58
CA THR A 77 42.24 -5.68 2.86
C THR A 77 42.43 -5.38 1.37
N GLN A 78 41.71 -4.40 0.81
CA GLN A 78 41.82 -4.03 -0.61
C GLN A 78 41.90 -2.50 -0.78
N PRO A 79 43.05 -1.93 -1.19
CA PRO A 79 43.28 -0.47 -1.21
C PRO A 79 42.48 0.29 -2.29
N TYR A 80 41.86 -0.42 -3.24
CA TYR A 80 41.09 0.19 -4.34
C TYR A 80 39.66 -0.36 -4.46
N ALA A 81 39.16 -1.06 -3.44
CA ALA A 81 37.80 -1.61 -3.46
C ALA A 81 37.01 -1.16 -2.23
N ALA A 82 35.74 -0.80 -2.45
CA ALA A 82 34.78 -0.53 -1.39
C ALA A 82 33.68 -1.59 -1.45
N GLN A 83 33.39 -2.23 -0.32
CA GLN A 83 32.26 -3.12 -0.21
C GLN A 83 31.03 -2.33 0.27
N LEU A 84 29.98 -2.35 -0.54
CA LEU A 84 28.70 -1.74 -0.19
C LEU A 84 27.78 -2.83 0.36
N ARG A 85 27.22 -2.60 1.54
CA ARG A 85 26.17 -3.45 2.11
C ARG A 85 24.90 -2.60 2.24
N TRP A 86 23.77 -3.14 1.82
CA TRP A 86 22.46 -2.52 2.04
C TRP A 86 21.48 -3.56 2.56
N SER A 87 20.49 -3.10 3.33
CA SER A 87 19.38 -3.92 3.79
C SER A 87 18.09 -3.48 3.11
N PRO A 88 17.22 -4.39 2.64
CA PRO A 88 15.92 -4.01 2.14
C PRO A 88 15.15 -3.31 3.26
N ALA A 89 14.76 -2.04 3.09
CA ALA A 89 13.85 -1.47 4.08
C ALA A 89 12.45 -2.02 3.85
N PHE A 90 11.97 -2.79 4.81
CA PHE A 90 10.57 -3.11 4.91
C PHE A 90 9.82 -1.88 5.40
N ILE A 91 9.24 -1.11 4.49
CA ILE A 91 8.28 -0.07 4.87
C ILE A 91 7.00 -0.81 5.26
N GLN A 92 6.71 -0.87 6.56
CA GLN A 92 5.45 -1.42 7.02
C GLN A 92 4.32 -0.57 6.41
N PRO A 93 3.31 -1.19 5.77
CA PRO A 93 2.08 -0.48 5.54
C PRO A 93 1.57 0.02 6.91
N TYR A 94 0.99 1.21 6.94
CA TYR A 94 0.30 1.80 8.11
C TYR A 94 1.11 2.47 9.25
N LYS A 95 2.44 2.69 9.16
CA LYS A 95 3.11 3.53 10.19
C LYS A 95 3.19 5.00 9.81
N THR A 96 2.45 5.82 10.54
CA THR A 96 2.42 7.30 10.49
C THR A 96 3.38 7.99 11.47
N THR A 97 4.21 7.26 12.22
CA THR A 97 4.84 7.80 13.45
C THR A 97 6.35 8.04 13.40
N ARG A 98 6.97 8.10 12.22
CA ARG A 98 8.34 8.63 12.14
C ARG A 98 8.39 9.76 11.14
N ASP A 99 8.69 10.95 11.66
CA ASP A 99 9.16 12.11 10.91
C ASP A 99 10.36 11.67 10.07
N LEU A 100 10.07 11.28 8.82
CA LEU A 100 11.07 11.02 7.82
C LEU A 100 11.66 12.37 7.42
N LYS A 101 12.69 12.80 8.15
CA LYS A 101 13.54 13.93 7.77
C LYS A 101 14.47 13.43 6.67
N TYR A 102 14.31 13.96 5.46
CA TYR A 102 15.26 13.79 4.36
C TYR A 102 16.16 15.02 4.30
N GLN A 103 17.47 14.81 4.17
CA GLN A 103 18.42 15.84 3.80
C GLN A 103 18.56 15.84 2.28
N ILE A 104 18.50 17.03 1.69
CA ILE A 104 18.78 17.26 0.27
C ILE A 104 20.22 17.77 0.18
N GLU A 105 21.03 17.15 -0.67
CA GLU A 105 22.14 17.83 -1.34
C GLU A 105 21.72 18.13 -2.78
#